data_AF-A0A7S3DFN7-F1
#
_entry.id   AF-A0A7S3DFN7-F1
#
_cell.length_a   1.000
_cell.length_b   1.000
_cell.length_c   1.000
_cell.angle_alpha   90.00
_cell.angle_beta   90.00
_cell.angle_gamma   90.00
#
_symmetry.space_group_name_H-M   'P 1'
#
loop_
_entity.id
_entity.type
_entity.pdbx_description
1 polymer ?
#
loop_
_entity_poly.entity_id
_entity_poly.type
_entity_poly.pdbx_seq_one_letter_code
_entity_poly.pdbx_strand_id
1 'polypeptide(L)'
;CAYPFLLTPLLHFTHTSRQQQKSIDDDGKLGPSTPLPLYHLHNKCFTSSAIAEFEYEVCMFNKVTQREKSSAKRSQQLGVFNKKWVDFAPFDQGENRLGKMQPFSDRVASPYVSMLQSAMIYEEGAYCGGGVRRETTVFFVCGEVNAVVDAEEPSMCKYNLFFSTPAACPHMYHLRADLN
;
A
#
# COMPACT_ATOMS: atom_id res chain seq x y z
N CYS A 1 -62.91 -21.67 0.15
CA CYS A 1 -61.98 -22.81 0.24
C CYS A 1 -61.18 -22.93 -1.05
N ALA A 2 -59.85 -22.98 -0.89
CA ALA A 2 -58.80 -23.52 -1.77
C ALA A 2 -58.54 -22.90 -3.17
N TYR A 3 -57.26 -22.53 -3.33
CA TYR A 3 -56.53 -21.90 -4.46
C TYR A 3 -56.49 -22.72 -5.77
N PRO A 4 -56.28 -22.08 -6.94
CA PRO A 4 -55.76 -22.75 -8.12
C PRO A 4 -54.23 -22.94 -7.99
N PHE A 5 -53.77 -24.16 -8.24
CA PHE A 5 -52.36 -24.52 -8.35
C PHE A 5 -51.73 -23.86 -9.59
N LEU A 6 -50.78 -22.95 -9.39
CA LEU A 6 -49.81 -22.55 -10.41
C LEU A 6 -48.46 -23.19 -10.05
N LEU A 7 -48.05 -24.16 -10.87
CA LEU A 7 -46.72 -24.75 -10.87
C LEU A 7 -45.71 -23.70 -11.38
N THR A 8 -44.87 -23.16 -10.49
CA THR A 8 -43.66 -22.43 -10.88
C THR A 8 -42.48 -23.41 -10.95
N PRO A 9 -41.63 -23.33 -11.99
CA PRO A 9 -40.44 -24.17 -12.05
C PRO A 9 -39.43 -23.68 -11.02
N LEU A 10 -38.96 -24.58 -10.17
CA LEU A 10 -37.81 -24.37 -9.29
C LEU A 10 -36.59 -24.11 -10.18
N LEU A 11 -36.27 -22.84 -10.41
CA LEU A 11 -34.98 -22.43 -10.94
C LEU A 11 -33.91 -22.91 -9.95
N HIS A 12 -33.13 -23.87 -10.42
CA HIS A 12 -31.89 -24.30 -9.81
C HIS A 12 -30.98 -23.09 -9.63
N PHE A 13 -30.83 -22.60 -8.39
CA PHE A 13 -29.65 -21.83 -8.03
C PHE A 13 -28.53 -22.83 -7.74
N THR A 14 -27.85 -23.29 -8.81
CA THR A 14 -26.55 -23.92 -8.65
C THR A 14 -25.60 -22.89 -8.07
N HIS A 15 -25.18 -23.12 -6.83
CA HIS A 15 -24.21 -22.34 -6.08
C HIS A 15 -22.83 -22.38 -6.80
N THR A 16 -22.66 -21.52 -7.81
CA THR A 16 -21.37 -21.27 -8.46
C THR A 16 -20.70 -20.07 -7.80
N SER A 17 -20.19 -20.25 -6.58
CA SER A 17 -19.40 -19.23 -5.87
C SER A 17 -17.94 -19.64 -5.66
N ARG A 18 -17.51 -20.78 -6.22
CA ARG A 18 -16.14 -21.31 -6.01
C ARG A 18 -15.12 -20.97 -7.10
N GLN A 19 -15.55 -20.49 -8.27
CA GLN A 19 -14.60 -20.28 -9.38
C GLN A 19 -14.00 -18.86 -9.46
N GLN A 20 -14.61 -17.84 -8.84
CA GLN A 20 -14.05 -16.49 -8.86
C GLN A 20 -12.94 -16.24 -7.81
N GLN A 21 -12.83 -17.08 -6.79
CA GLN A 21 -11.81 -16.92 -5.75
C GLN A 21 -10.43 -17.46 -6.15
N LYS A 22 -10.33 -18.19 -7.27
CA LYS A 22 -9.14 -18.99 -7.59
C LYS A 22 -7.97 -18.21 -8.20
N SER A 23 -8.10 -16.92 -8.53
CA SER A 23 -7.07 -16.20 -9.30
C SER A 23 -6.29 -15.13 -8.52
N ILE A 24 -6.38 -15.06 -7.19
CA ILE A 24 -5.65 -14.05 -6.40
C ILE A 24 -4.23 -14.54 -6.01
N ASP A 25 -4.01 -15.85 -6.02
CA ASP A 25 -2.77 -16.46 -5.53
C ASP A 25 -1.79 -16.93 -6.63
N ASP A 26 -2.17 -16.80 -7.91
CA ASP A 26 -1.48 -17.51 -9.00
C ASP A 26 -0.13 -16.90 -9.45
N ASP A 27 0.21 -15.68 -9.02
CA ASP A 27 1.53 -15.08 -9.33
C ASP A 27 2.56 -15.30 -8.21
N GLY A 28 2.15 -15.87 -7.08
CA GLY A 28 3.00 -16.08 -5.90
C GLY A 28 3.60 -14.80 -5.32
N LYS A 29 3.25 -13.60 -5.79
CA LYS A 29 3.82 -12.29 -5.38
C LYS A 29 3.21 -11.69 -4.12
N LEU A 30 2.14 -12.28 -3.62
CA LEU A 30 1.39 -11.77 -2.48
C LEU A 30 1.80 -12.51 -1.20
N GLY A 31 2.28 -11.78 -0.21
CA GLY A 31 2.48 -12.33 1.13
C GLY A 31 1.14 -12.44 1.88
N PRO A 32 1.02 -13.36 2.85
CA PRO A 32 -0.23 -13.62 3.58
C PRO A 32 -0.78 -12.41 4.38
N SER A 33 0.00 -11.34 4.53
CA SER A 33 -0.41 -10.11 5.22
C SER A 33 -0.73 -8.94 4.30
N THR A 34 -0.76 -9.14 2.97
CA THR A 34 -1.10 -8.03 2.07
C THR A 34 -2.54 -7.59 2.31
N PRO A 35 -2.80 -6.34 2.71
CA PRO A 35 -4.15 -5.82 2.84
C PRO A 35 -4.85 -5.87 1.49
N LEU A 36 -5.92 -6.67 1.41
CA LEU A 36 -6.74 -6.82 0.21
C LEU A 36 -7.12 -5.48 -0.45
N PRO A 37 -7.42 -4.38 0.29
CA PRO A 37 -7.72 -3.10 -0.33
C PRO A 37 -6.59 -2.54 -1.23
N LEU A 38 -5.33 -2.82 -0.90
CA LEU A 38 -4.18 -2.32 -1.64
C LEU A 38 -3.91 -3.13 -2.92
N TYR A 39 -4.43 -4.36 -3.02
CA TYR A 39 -4.23 -5.22 -4.19
C TYR A 39 -4.83 -4.63 -5.47
N HIS A 40 -5.87 -3.79 -5.39
CA HIS A 40 -6.42 -3.07 -6.55
C HIS A 40 -5.43 -2.11 -7.23
N LEU A 41 -4.31 -1.81 -6.57
CA LEU A 41 -3.23 -0.99 -7.08
C LEU A 41 -2.13 -1.82 -7.76
N HIS A 42 -2.22 -3.16 -7.75
CA HIS A 42 -1.20 -4.06 -8.29
C HIS A 42 -0.74 -3.67 -9.71
N ASN A 43 0.58 -3.51 -9.85
CA ASN A 43 1.27 -3.05 -11.07
C ASN A 43 0.85 -1.67 -11.62
N LYS A 44 -0.01 -0.91 -10.93
CA LYS A 44 -0.30 0.48 -11.30
C LYS A 44 0.83 1.38 -10.80
N CYS A 45 1.21 2.35 -11.63
CA CYS A 45 2.31 3.28 -11.35
C CYS A 45 1.78 4.70 -11.11
N PHE A 46 2.34 5.38 -10.11
CA PHE A 46 1.92 6.72 -9.69
C PHE A 46 3.14 7.61 -9.47
N THR A 47 3.10 8.85 -9.97
CA THR A 47 4.24 9.77 -9.94
C THR A 47 4.07 10.89 -8.93
N SER A 48 5.19 11.40 -8.41
CA SER A 48 5.26 12.53 -7.48
C SER A 48 5.56 13.85 -8.20
N SER A 49 4.71 14.28 -9.13
CA SER A 49 5.03 15.45 -9.96
C SER A 49 5.16 16.77 -9.16
N ALA A 50 4.63 16.83 -7.93
CA ALA A 50 4.58 18.03 -7.09
C ALA A 50 5.71 18.17 -6.05
N ILE A 51 6.57 17.16 -5.86
CA ILE A 51 7.61 17.15 -4.81
C ILE A 51 8.96 17.50 -5.44
N ALA A 52 9.74 18.41 -4.83
CA ALA A 52 11.16 18.72 -5.09
C ALA A 52 11.66 18.73 -6.57
N GLU A 53 12.97 18.54 -6.77
CA GLU A 53 13.67 18.52 -8.07
C GLU A 53 13.62 17.16 -8.79
N PHE A 54 13.09 16.13 -8.11
CA PHE A 54 13.01 14.75 -8.61
C PHE A 54 11.54 14.31 -8.75
N GLU A 55 11.26 13.52 -9.76
CA GLU A 55 10.00 12.82 -9.94
C GLU A 55 10.18 11.34 -9.53
N TYR A 56 9.52 10.94 -8.45
CA TYR A 56 9.45 9.55 -8.02
C TYR A 56 8.27 8.86 -8.71
N GLU A 57 8.44 7.60 -9.07
CA GLU A 57 7.38 6.73 -9.61
C GLU A 57 7.33 5.45 -8.77
N VAL A 58 6.16 5.19 -8.18
CA VAL A 58 5.89 3.95 -7.42
C VAL A 58 4.97 3.08 -8.26
N CYS A 59 5.48 1.94 -8.73
CA CYS A 59 4.68 0.88 -9.34
C CYS A 59 4.36 -0.16 -8.26
N MET A 60 3.10 -0.21 -7.84
CA MET A 60 2.71 -1.00 -6.67
C MET A 60 3.03 -2.49 -6.89
N PHE A 61 3.68 -3.11 -5.90
CA PHE A 61 4.11 -4.51 -5.91
C PHE A 61 5.14 -4.87 -7.00
N ASN A 62 5.79 -3.86 -7.57
CA ASN A 62 6.73 -4.04 -8.66
C ASN A 62 8.06 -3.35 -8.34
N LYS A 63 8.15 -2.03 -8.53
CA LYS A 63 9.39 -1.28 -8.36
C LYS A 63 9.15 0.18 -8.06
N VAL A 64 10.18 0.84 -7.53
CA VAL A 64 10.24 2.29 -7.39
C VAL A 64 11.36 2.84 -8.27
N THR A 65 11.08 3.96 -8.95
CA THR A 65 12.10 4.69 -9.72
C THR A 65 12.10 6.18 -9.41
N GLN A 66 13.18 6.85 -9.77
CA GLN A 66 13.37 8.30 -9.67
C GLN A 66 13.84 8.83 -11.02
N ARG A 67 13.35 10.00 -11.42
CA ARG A 67 13.81 10.78 -12.58
C ARG A 67 14.15 12.20 -12.17
N GLU A 68 15.25 12.72 -12.69
CA GLU A 68 15.60 14.15 -12.56
C GLU A 68 14.70 14.99 -13.46
N LYS A 69 14.12 16.08 -12.94
CA LYS A 69 13.28 16.99 -13.74
C LYS A 69 14.10 17.79 -14.77
N SER A 70 15.38 18.03 -14.49
CA SER A 70 16.27 18.86 -15.32
C SER A 70 16.93 18.12 -16.49
N SER A 71 16.98 16.79 -16.47
CA SER A 71 17.68 15.99 -17.48
C SER A 71 16.91 14.72 -17.85
N ALA A 72 16.43 14.64 -19.08
CA ALA A 72 15.60 13.54 -19.61
C ALA A 72 16.28 12.16 -19.70
N LYS A 73 17.50 11.95 -19.18
CA LYS A 73 18.34 10.81 -19.58
C LYS A 73 18.66 9.73 -18.55
N ARG A 74 18.30 9.85 -17.26
CA ARG A 74 18.58 8.76 -16.30
C ARG A 74 17.45 8.57 -15.30
N SER A 75 16.60 7.57 -15.57
CA SER A 75 15.76 6.98 -14.53
C SER A 75 16.62 6.06 -13.68
N GLN A 76 16.58 6.24 -12.36
CA GLN A 76 17.27 5.40 -11.39
C GLN A 76 16.27 4.50 -10.69
N GLN A 77 16.58 3.20 -10.61
CA GLN A 77 15.77 2.26 -9.82
C GLN A 77 16.11 2.43 -8.34
N LEU A 78 15.11 2.66 -7.49
CA LEU A 78 15.29 2.81 -6.05
C LEU A 78 14.95 1.55 -5.25
N GLY A 79 14.35 0.55 -5.91
CA GLY A 79 14.08 -0.76 -5.33
C GLY A 79 13.07 -1.57 -6.15
N VAL A 80 12.98 -2.86 -5.84
CA VAL A 80 12.04 -3.86 -6.36
C VAL A 80 11.30 -4.46 -5.18
N PHE A 81 10.00 -4.65 -5.34
CA PHE A 81 9.18 -5.29 -4.33
C PHE A 81 9.42 -6.81 -4.33
N ASN A 82 9.92 -7.32 -3.21
CA ASN A 82 10.17 -8.75 -3.00
C ASN A 82 9.26 -9.36 -1.92
N LYS A 83 7.98 -8.97 -1.92
CA LYS A 83 6.96 -9.45 -0.97
C LYS A 83 7.23 -9.06 0.49
N LYS A 84 8.08 -8.04 0.70
CA LYS A 84 8.45 -7.54 2.03
C LYS A 84 7.53 -6.41 2.44
N TRP A 85 6.80 -6.63 3.52
CA TRP A 85 5.78 -5.73 4.05
C TRP A 85 5.99 -5.55 5.55
N VAL A 86 5.71 -4.35 6.07
CA VAL A 86 5.64 -4.06 7.50
C VAL A 86 4.23 -3.64 7.84
N ASP A 87 3.55 -4.47 8.61
CA ASP A 87 2.28 -4.14 9.25
C ASP A 87 2.63 -3.53 10.60
N PHE A 88 2.51 -2.21 10.76
CA PHE A 88 2.56 -1.63 12.09
C PHE A 88 1.25 -2.02 12.77
N ALA A 89 1.27 -3.14 13.47
CA ALA A 89 0.25 -3.45 14.47
C ALA A 89 0.16 -2.28 15.45
N PRO A 90 -1.02 -2.00 16.02
CA PRO A 90 -1.19 -0.94 17.01
C PRO A 90 -0.06 -1.01 18.04
N PHE A 91 0.54 0.15 18.33
CA PHE A 91 1.49 0.33 19.41
C PHE A 91 0.81 -0.07 20.72
N ASP A 92 0.90 -1.35 21.09
CA ASP A 92 0.61 -1.78 22.45
C ASP A 92 1.59 -1.03 23.35
N GLN A 93 1.10 -0.49 24.46
CA GLN A 93 1.89 0.26 25.42
C GLN A 93 2.86 -0.70 26.13
N GLY A 94 3.92 -1.09 25.44
CA GLY A 94 4.87 -2.11 25.86
C GLY A 94 6.25 -1.85 25.28
N GLU A 95 6.99 -0.99 25.98
CA GLU A 95 8.45 -0.79 25.95
C GLU A 95 9.30 -1.48 24.84
N ASN A 96 9.70 -0.66 23.86
CA ASN A 96 11.09 -0.42 23.44
C ASN A 96 12.05 -1.63 23.28
N ARG A 97 12.12 -2.28 22.11
CA ARG A 97 13.35 -3.01 21.67
C ARG A 97 13.72 -2.94 20.18
N LEU A 98 13.05 -2.12 19.37
CA LEU A 98 13.55 -1.71 18.05
C LEU A 98 13.39 -0.19 17.95
N GLY A 99 14.43 0.47 17.45
CA GLY A 99 14.72 1.89 17.72
C GLY A 99 13.59 2.88 17.49
N LYS A 100 13.66 3.97 18.26
CA LYS A 100 12.82 5.18 18.17
C LYS A 100 12.74 5.69 16.72
N MET A 101 11.72 5.29 15.97
CA MET A 101 11.15 6.19 14.98
C MET A 101 10.28 7.16 15.78
N GLN A 102 10.71 8.41 15.85
CA GLN A 102 9.83 9.47 16.34
C GLN A 102 8.55 9.42 15.48
N PRO A 103 7.36 9.54 16.07
CA PRO A 103 6.15 9.71 15.29
C PRO A 103 6.38 10.86 14.31
N PHE A 104 6.12 10.62 13.02
CA PHE A 104 6.06 11.63 11.96
C PHE A 104 4.84 12.54 12.16
N SER A 105 4.64 13.05 13.39
CA SER A 105 3.41 13.61 13.92
C SER A 105 3.24 15.11 13.63
N ASP A 106 4.22 15.77 13.00
CA ASP A 106 4.15 17.23 12.83
C ASP A 106 3.70 17.67 11.43
N ARG A 107 3.62 16.76 10.45
CA ARG A 107 3.24 17.10 9.06
C ARG A 107 1.90 16.54 8.59
N VAL A 108 1.30 15.63 9.36
CA VAL A 108 -0.05 15.11 9.11
C VAL A 108 -0.88 15.32 10.37
N ALA A 109 -1.44 16.53 10.51
CA ALA A 109 -2.30 16.91 11.63
C ALA A 109 -3.66 16.22 11.55
N SER A 110 -3.69 14.89 11.70
CA SER A 110 -4.94 14.14 11.82
C SER A 110 -4.89 13.23 13.06
N PRO A 111 -5.82 13.41 14.03
CA PRO A 111 -5.90 12.59 15.24
C PRO A 111 -6.25 11.12 14.96
N TYR A 112 -6.50 10.76 13.69
CA TYR A 112 -6.69 9.37 13.23
C TYR A 112 -5.41 8.70 12.69
N VAL A 113 -4.30 9.43 12.53
CA VAL A 113 -3.05 8.93 11.91
C VAL A 113 -2.26 7.98 12.81
N SER A 114 -2.70 7.81 14.06
CA SER A 114 -1.94 7.09 15.09
C SER A 114 -1.95 5.56 15.00
N MET A 115 -2.81 4.90 14.20
CA MET A 115 -3.09 3.48 14.50
C MET A 115 -2.73 2.39 13.50
N LEU A 116 -2.54 2.63 12.20
CA LEU A 116 -2.18 1.54 11.29
C LEU A 116 -1.40 2.09 10.09
N GLN A 117 -0.12 2.38 10.28
CA GLN A 117 0.74 2.57 9.13
C GLN A 117 1.05 1.18 8.57
N SER A 118 0.92 1.00 7.26
CA SER A 118 1.45 -0.18 6.57
C SER A 118 2.51 0.32 5.61
N ALA A 119 3.53 -0.50 5.37
CA ALA A 119 4.60 -0.12 4.47
C ALA A 119 5.05 -1.28 3.59
N MET A 120 5.29 -0.98 2.32
CA MET A 120 5.96 -1.89 1.40
C MET A 120 7.43 -1.54 1.30
N ILE A 121 8.29 -2.55 1.40
CA ILE A 121 9.73 -2.38 1.30
C ILE A 121 10.18 -2.83 -0.10
N TYR A 122 10.91 -1.94 -0.77
CA TYR A 122 11.48 -2.14 -2.10
C TYR A 122 13.00 -2.14 -1.99
N GLU A 123 13.63 -3.28 -2.22
CA GLU A 123 15.08 -3.50 -2.05
C GLU A 123 15.77 -3.71 -3.40
N GLU A 124 17.09 -3.85 -3.42
CA GLU A 124 17.83 -4.17 -4.64
C GLU A 124 17.64 -3.14 -5.78
N GLY A 125 17.61 -1.86 -5.43
CA GLY A 125 17.67 -0.76 -6.38
C GLY A 125 19.07 -0.60 -7.01
N ALA A 126 19.20 0.32 -7.97
CA ALA A 126 20.47 0.59 -8.63
C ALA A 126 21.58 0.94 -7.63
N TYR A 127 22.83 0.56 -7.95
CA TYR A 127 23.99 0.90 -7.14
C TYR A 127 24.15 2.41 -7.01
N CYS A 128 24.48 2.86 -5.81
CA CYS A 128 24.79 4.24 -5.51
C CYS A 128 26.26 4.42 -5.10
N GLY A 129 26.64 5.64 -4.75
CA GLY A 129 27.97 5.91 -4.19
C GLY A 129 28.24 5.02 -2.97
N GLY A 130 29.44 4.45 -2.88
CA GLY A 130 29.80 3.54 -1.78
C GLY A 130 29.40 2.07 -1.99
N GLY A 131 28.86 1.70 -3.16
CA GLY A 131 28.65 0.30 -3.54
C GLY A 131 27.45 -0.39 -2.89
N VAL A 132 26.61 0.35 -2.15
CA VAL A 132 25.37 -0.17 -1.59
C VAL A 132 24.22 -0.08 -2.61
N ARG A 133 23.22 -0.95 -2.43
CA ARG A 133 21.99 -0.96 -3.25
C ARG A 133 21.00 0.01 -2.63
N ARG A 134 20.31 0.77 -3.49
CA ARG A 134 19.21 1.64 -3.05
C ARG A 134 18.05 0.81 -2.49
N GLU A 135 17.39 1.34 -1.47
CA GLU A 135 16.19 0.77 -0.88
C GLU A 135 15.18 1.88 -0.62
N THR A 136 13.90 1.57 -0.81
CA THR A 136 12.79 2.49 -0.56
C THR A 136 11.74 1.84 0.33
N THR A 137 11.32 2.55 1.37
CA THR A 137 10.12 2.23 2.15
C THR A 137 8.97 3.10 1.69
N VAL A 138 7.90 2.49 1.19
CA VAL A 138 6.67 3.18 0.78
C VAL A 138 5.64 3.03 1.90
N PHE A 139 5.38 4.11 2.61
CA PHE A 139 4.38 4.18 3.68
C PHE A 139 3.01 4.56 3.11
N PHE A 140 1.97 3.87 3.53
CA PHE A 140 0.60 4.20 3.14
C PHE A 140 -0.05 5.15 4.13
N VAL A 141 -0.68 6.20 3.61
CA VAL A 141 -1.43 7.20 4.36
C VAL A 141 -2.85 7.24 3.80
N CYS A 142 -3.85 7.24 4.69
CA CYS A 142 -5.24 7.47 4.28
C CYS A 142 -5.38 8.83 3.58
N GLY A 143 -6.00 8.85 2.40
CA GLY A 143 -6.39 10.09 1.73
C GLY A 143 -7.21 9.81 0.48
N GLU A 144 -7.59 10.86 -0.24
CA GLU A 144 -8.59 10.79 -1.32
C GLU A 144 -8.00 10.38 -2.68
N VAL A 145 -6.69 10.50 -2.85
CA VAL A 145 -5.99 10.32 -4.12
C VAL A 145 -5.00 9.17 -4.03
N ASN A 146 -4.73 8.49 -5.15
CA ASN A 146 -3.62 7.54 -5.26
C ASN A 146 -2.39 8.28 -5.77
N ALA A 147 -1.53 8.75 -4.87
CA ALA A 147 -0.37 9.55 -5.25
C ALA A 147 0.73 9.50 -4.19
N VAL A 148 1.98 9.68 -4.63
CA VAL A 148 3.10 9.98 -3.72
C VAL A 148 2.97 11.45 -3.32
N VAL A 149 2.76 11.69 -2.02
CA VAL A 149 2.48 13.01 -1.45
C VAL A 149 3.65 13.61 -0.67
N ASP A 150 4.59 12.80 -0.21
CA ASP A 150 5.85 13.25 0.38
C ASP A 150 6.99 12.26 0.08
N ALA A 151 8.24 12.74 0.13
CA ALA A 151 9.43 11.95 -0.12
C ALA A 151 10.63 12.48 0.69
N GLU A 152 11.36 11.58 1.33
CA GLU A 152 12.55 11.89 2.12
C GLU A 152 13.69 10.94 1.76
N GLU A 153 14.93 11.43 1.83
CA GLU A 153 16.15 10.61 1.80
C GLU A 153 16.80 10.68 3.20
N PRO A 154 16.33 9.90 4.20
CA PRO A 154 16.83 9.96 5.58
C PRO A 154 18.32 9.64 5.72
N SER A 155 18.87 8.87 4.78
CA SER A 155 20.30 8.61 4.66
C SER A 155 20.62 8.24 3.22
N MET A 156 21.91 8.30 2.88
CA MET A 156 22.39 7.98 1.53
C MET A 156 21.79 6.67 1.01
N CYS A 157 21.09 6.73 -0.13
CA CYS A 157 20.51 5.57 -0.82
C CYS A 157 19.36 4.87 -0.09
N LYS A 158 18.81 5.48 0.98
CA LYS A 158 17.60 5.03 1.68
C LYS A 158 16.53 6.09 1.50
N TYR A 159 15.37 5.67 0.99
CA TYR A 159 14.27 6.57 0.68
C TYR A 159 13.03 6.22 1.48
N ASN A 160 12.32 7.23 1.97
CA ASN A 160 10.98 7.11 2.51
C ASN A 160 10.03 7.81 1.54
N LEU A 161 9.03 7.10 1.03
CA LEU A 161 7.96 7.69 0.21
C LEU A 161 6.63 7.56 0.96
N PHE A 162 5.84 8.63 0.97
CA PHE A 162 4.51 8.64 1.57
C PHE A 162 3.48 8.60 0.46
N PHE A 163 2.71 7.52 0.41
CA PHE A 163 1.70 7.26 -0.60
C PHE A 163 0.30 7.45 -0.02
N SER A 164 -0.38 8.49 -0.47
CA SER A 164 -1.80 8.68 -0.17
C SER A 164 -2.63 7.68 -0.98
N THR A 165 -3.63 7.08 -0.35
CA THR A 165 -4.63 6.24 -1.04
C THR A 165 -5.91 6.05 -0.23
N PRO A 166 -7.09 6.00 -0.88
CA PRO A 166 -8.34 5.61 -0.21
C PRO A 166 -8.29 4.19 0.36
N ALA A 167 -7.45 3.31 -0.21
CA ALA A 167 -7.29 1.93 0.25
C ALA A 167 -6.63 1.80 1.63
N ALA A 168 -5.93 2.85 2.08
CA ALA A 168 -5.31 2.92 3.40
C ALA A 168 -6.23 3.58 4.45
N CYS A 169 -7.39 4.08 4.03
CA CYS A 169 -8.37 4.63 4.96
C CYS A 169 -9.06 3.51 5.73
N PRO A 170 -9.37 3.71 7.02
CA PRO A 170 -10.25 2.81 7.72
C PRO A 170 -11.57 2.80 6.96
N HIS A 171 -11.90 1.67 6.37
CA HIS A 171 -13.24 1.46 5.86
C HIS A 171 -14.18 1.72 7.04
N MET A 172 -15.26 2.48 6.84
CA MET A 172 -16.19 2.91 7.90
C MET A 172 -16.98 1.76 8.58
N TYR A 173 -16.38 0.59 8.79
CA TYR A 173 -16.93 -0.52 9.53
C TYR A 173 -16.79 -0.39 11.06
N HIS A 174 -16.10 0.64 11.57
CA HIS A 174 -16.10 0.89 13.03
C HIS A 174 -17.33 1.64 13.56
N LEU A 175 -18.25 2.14 12.72
CA LEU A 175 -19.48 2.81 13.20
C LEU A 175 -20.69 1.87 13.39
N ARG A 176 -20.51 0.54 13.33
CA ARG A 176 -21.59 -0.43 13.60
C ARG A 176 -21.30 -1.38 14.76
N ALA A 177 -20.17 -1.25 15.44
CA ALA A 177 -19.88 -2.04 16.63
C ALA A 177 -20.46 -1.44 17.93
N ASP A 178 -20.94 -0.19 17.90
CA ASP A 178 -21.53 0.49 19.07
C ASP A 178 -23.06 0.67 18.97
N LEU A 179 -23.72 -0.02 18.03
CA LEU A 179 -25.18 -0.10 17.93
C LEU A 179 -25.62 -1.56 17.99
N ASN A 180 -25.45 -2.17 19.16
CA ASN A 180 -26.32 -3.22 19.69
C ASN A 180 -26.06 -3.44 21.18
#